data_AF-A0A3F2RDV4-F1
#
_entry.id   AF-A0A3F2RDV4-F1
#
_cell.length_a   1.000
_cell.length_b   1.000
_cell.length_c   1.000
_cell.angle_alpha   90.00
_cell.angle_beta   90.00
_cell.angle_gamma   90.00
#
_symmetry.space_group_name_H-M   'P 1'
#
loop_
_entity.id
_entity.type
_entity.pdbx_description
1 polymer ?
#
loop_
_entity_poly.entity_id
_entity_poly.type
_entity_poly.pdbx_seq_one_letter_code
_entity_poly.pdbx_strand_id
1 'polypeptide(L)'
;MQQIASSNGVCHLQYTMPIELWNEHLIPFLTLNEAVALAELSRYFYDVVHKSIQIQTEASLVCSVSELQRVLDKWRNLRNVAFQPVNEHPDKDRLQENIHYNVNASGGLNIIDLGRNEPAPEPVPTDEEYTDADEVGLLTRYACPMALQDLIHDGDDGPVQWLNLSGIARVRLFDGVNNLRELGLSGCSQIEGLHWLSGIHEVDLSYCSFLEDVSFLKGSQHVDLSYCHQVTDLTPLAHCNSVQLNVCRGISDVSPLRFVHRISLRNCPDLSDVSMLNTVHELNIGGCVNVRDVSALGSGNVLELNLSGCVNVTDVSALGSIHTLKLRKCSGVVDVSRLGKVQDLDLTGCINVTDVTALGRVPKLQLALCRYVSDISALGEGLDVSFCKKLQSLGSTLREVHTIVAYRCESLADITVLAQSAKHLAKVNLSGCSLISDVRYLAGAQNVDLRFCDSLEDVRPLAQSARVAKLAGCIKLVDVSPLTNAYELDLSYCPSVEDVSALATVHTLSLRHCPKVRNVSALARVHTLNLSGCVQLEDVSALRNVHELNLSDCCKLTDVSMLTGVRVLDLRYNKNNSDALKTGIAKLRARVPIIRQ
;
A
#
# COMPACT_ATOMS: atom_id res chain seq x y z
N MET A 1 -20.28 -24.91 38.65
CA MET A 1 -19.85 -26.07 39.44
C MET A 1 -20.28 -27.35 38.74
N GLN A 2 -19.36 -28.00 38.03
CA GLN A 2 -19.17 -29.45 38.06
C GLN A 2 -17.81 -29.71 37.41
N GLN A 3 -16.77 -29.62 38.24
CA GLN A 3 -15.47 -30.21 37.93
C GLN A 3 -15.65 -31.73 37.98
N ILE A 4 -15.72 -32.36 36.81
CA ILE A 4 -15.42 -33.79 36.69
C ILE A 4 -13.90 -33.87 36.67
N ALA A 5 -13.33 -34.33 37.78
CA ALA A 5 -11.95 -34.73 37.85
C ALA A 5 -11.76 -35.98 36.97
N SER A 6 -11.14 -35.84 35.80
CA SER A 6 -10.64 -36.98 35.04
C SER A 6 -9.29 -37.41 35.63
N SER A 7 -9.35 -38.45 36.47
CA SER A 7 -8.19 -39.15 37.05
C SER A 7 -7.51 -40.12 36.07
N ASN A 8 -7.74 -39.96 34.76
CA ASN A 8 -6.94 -40.58 33.71
C ASN A 8 -6.62 -39.44 32.74
N GLY A 9 -5.34 -39.19 32.45
CA GLY A 9 -4.83 -38.07 31.65
C GLY A 9 -5.24 -38.09 30.16
N VAL A 10 -6.54 -38.20 29.90
CA VAL A 10 -7.17 -38.25 28.60
C VAL A 10 -7.82 -36.88 28.37
N CYS A 11 -7.32 -36.16 27.37
CA CYS A 11 -7.84 -34.85 26.99
C CYS A 11 -9.28 -35.02 26.49
N HIS A 12 -10.26 -34.33 27.08
CA HIS A 12 -11.67 -34.41 26.66
C HIS A 12 -11.88 -34.10 25.17
N LEU A 13 -10.98 -33.32 24.56
CA LEU A 13 -10.98 -32.98 23.13
C LEU A 13 -10.74 -34.20 22.22
N GLN A 14 -10.14 -35.27 22.73
CA GLN A 14 -9.95 -36.53 21.99
C GLN A 14 -11.28 -37.18 21.56
N TYR A 15 -12.36 -36.91 22.30
CA TYR A 15 -13.70 -37.45 22.01
C TYR A 15 -14.58 -36.48 21.23
N THR A 16 -14.22 -35.18 21.17
CA THR A 16 -14.96 -34.13 20.47
C THR A 16 -14.36 -33.72 19.13
N MET A 17 -13.06 -33.97 18.89
CA MET A 17 -12.40 -33.75 17.60
C MET A 17 -11.55 -34.96 17.19
N PRO A 18 -12.10 -35.89 16.39
CA PRO A 18 -11.36 -37.04 15.86
C PRO A 18 -10.30 -36.60 14.82
N ILE A 19 -9.25 -37.41 14.62
CA ILE A 19 -8.07 -37.07 13.80
C ILE A 19 -8.44 -36.74 12.35
N GLU A 20 -9.47 -37.38 11.82
CA GLU A 20 -10.00 -37.16 10.48
C GLU A 20 -10.50 -35.71 10.32
N LEU A 21 -11.09 -35.13 11.38
CA LEU A 21 -11.55 -33.74 11.40
C LEU A 21 -10.37 -32.75 11.43
N TRP A 22 -9.26 -33.12 12.08
CA TRP A 22 -8.03 -32.34 12.03
C TRP A 22 -7.51 -32.30 10.59
N ASN A 23 -7.49 -33.46 9.93
CA ASN A 23 -6.95 -33.61 8.60
C ASN A 23 -7.73 -32.84 7.52
N GLU A 24 -9.06 -32.86 7.59
CA GLU A 24 -9.89 -32.19 6.58
C GLU A 24 -10.11 -30.68 6.82
N HIS A 25 -10.10 -30.20 8.07
CA HIS A 25 -10.62 -28.85 8.38
C HIS A 25 -9.66 -27.92 9.12
N LEU A 26 -8.65 -28.43 9.82
CA LEU A 26 -7.72 -27.61 10.62
C LEU A 26 -6.31 -27.56 10.01
N ILE A 27 -5.84 -28.68 9.44
CA ILE A 27 -4.48 -28.78 8.86
C ILE A 27 -4.15 -27.71 7.81
N PRO A 28 -5.03 -27.38 6.84
CA PRO A 28 -4.67 -26.42 5.79
C PRO A 28 -4.33 -25.03 6.32
N PHE A 29 -4.68 -24.74 7.58
CA PHE A 29 -4.54 -23.43 8.19
C PHE A 29 -3.58 -23.41 9.38
N LEU A 30 -3.13 -24.57 9.87
CA LEU A 30 -2.27 -24.65 11.05
C LEU A 30 -0.82 -24.32 10.69
N THR A 31 -0.31 -23.18 11.15
CA THR A 31 1.10 -22.77 10.95
C THR A 31 2.05 -23.56 11.86
N LEU A 32 3.35 -23.58 11.52
CA LEU A 32 4.38 -24.20 12.38
C LEU A 32 4.39 -23.59 13.80
N ASN A 33 4.21 -22.28 13.94
CA ASN A 33 4.18 -21.62 15.24
C ASN A 33 2.98 -22.05 16.09
N GLU A 34 1.80 -22.17 15.48
CA GLU A 34 0.59 -22.66 16.16
C GLU A 34 0.72 -24.15 16.51
N ALA A 35 1.33 -24.94 15.63
CA ALA A 35 1.61 -26.35 15.88
C ALA A 35 2.56 -26.53 17.08
N VAL A 36 3.61 -25.71 17.20
CA VAL A 36 4.51 -25.69 18.37
C VAL A 36 3.73 -25.35 19.63
N ALA A 37 2.91 -24.29 19.60
CA ALA A 37 2.10 -23.89 20.75
C ALA A 37 1.13 -24.98 21.19
N LEU A 38 0.46 -25.65 20.25
CA LEU A 38 -0.44 -26.77 20.55
C LEU A 38 0.31 -27.96 21.18
N ALA A 39 1.49 -28.29 20.67
CA ALA A 39 2.30 -29.39 21.17
C ALA A 39 2.76 -29.17 22.62
N GLU A 40 2.89 -27.92 23.07
CA GLU A 40 3.25 -27.57 24.46
C GLU A 40 2.06 -27.67 25.43
N LEU A 41 0.82 -27.59 24.95
CA LEU A 41 -0.37 -27.60 25.81
C LEU A 41 -0.67 -28.97 26.43
N SER A 42 -0.44 -30.06 25.70
CA SER A 42 -0.66 -31.41 26.22
C SER A 42 0.04 -32.50 25.40
N ARG A 43 0.26 -33.66 26.02
CA ARG A 43 0.80 -34.85 25.35
C ARG A 43 -0.08 -35.35 24.20
N TYR A 44 -1.41 -35.20 24.32
CA TYR A 44 -2.34 -35.57 23.25
C TYR A 44 -2.10 -34.70 22.01
N PHE A 45 -2.04 -33.38 22.17
CA PHE A 45 -1.76 -32.47 21.05
C PHE A 45 -0.36 -32.66 20.48
N TYR A 46 0.64 -32.94 21.33
CA TYR A 46 1.96 -33.31 20.87
C TYR A 46 1.91 -34.51 19.91
N ASP A 47 1.23 -35.59 20.31
CA ASP A 47 1.11 -36.81 19.50
C ASP A 47 0.32 -36.55 18.21
N VAL A 48 -0.80 -35.81 18.28
CA VAL A 48 -1.59 -35.43 17.09
C VAL A 48 -0.70 -34.66 16.10
N VAL A 49 -0.06 -33.60 16.58
CA VAL A 49 0.69 -32.65 15.76
C VAL A 49 1.98 -33.26 15.18
N HIS A 50 2.63 -34.21 15.85
CA HIS A 50 3.89 -34.81 15.37
C HIS A 50 3.72 -36.14 14.64
N LYS A 51 2.67 -36.91 14.95
CA LYS A 51 2.56 -38.31 14.47
C LYS A 51 1.33 -38.57 13.61
N SER A 52 0.28 -37.77 13.75
CA SER A 52 -1.02 -38.05 13.12
C SER A 52 -1.35 -37.11 11.98
N ILE A 53 -0.62 -36.01 11.82
CA ILE A 53 -0.90 -34.97 10.82
C ILE A 53 0.34 -34.61 10.02
N GLN A 54 0.13 -34.12 8.80
CA GLN A 54 1.16 -33.48 7.97
C GLN A 54 0.86 -31.98 7.88
N ILE A 55 1.84 -31.12 8.18
CA ILE A 55 1.64 -29.68 8.14
C ILE A 55 1.75 -29.23 6.68
N GLN A 56 0.65 -28.71 6.13
CA GLN A 56 0.55 -28.27 4.74
C GLN A 56 0.90 -26.79 4.55
N THR A 57 0.77 -25.99 5.62
CA THR A 57 1.15 -24.57 5.59
C THR A 57 2.65 -24.42 5.35
N GLU A 58 3.02 -23.37 4.63
CA GLU A 58 4.43 -23.01 4.44
C GLU A 58 5.08 -22.70 5.78
N ALA A 59 6.24 -23.31 6.03
CA ALA A 59 7.12 -22.96 7.13
C ALA A 59 8.33 -22.18 6.59
N SER A 60 8.32 -20.86 6.80
CA SER A 60 9.44 -19.98 6.44
C SER A 60 10.51 -20.00 7.55
N LEU A 61 11.71 -20.46 7.20
CA LEU A 61 12.85 -20.63 8.10
C LEU A 61 14.06 -19.84 7.57
N VAL A 62 14.53 -18.90 8.40
CA VAL A 62 15.75 -18.12 8.15
C VAL A 62 16.76 -18.49 9.23
N CYS A 63 17.65 -19.41 8.92
CA CYS A 63 18.58 -19.98 9.92
C CYS A 63 19.78 -20.66 9.25
N SER A 64 20.69 -21.20 10.07
CA SER A 64 21.78 -22.05 9.57
C SER A 64 21.27 -23.40 9.08
N VAL A 65 22.05 -24.07 8.20
CA VAL A 65 21.71 -25.41 7.71
C VAL A 65 21.66 -26.43 8.86
N SER A 66 22.53 -26.30 9.86
CA SER A 66 22.51 -27.17 11.05
C SER A 66 21.24 -26.99 11.89
N GLU A 67 20.72 -25.77 12.00
CA GLU A 67 19.45 -25.50 12.69
C GLU A 67 18.25 -26.00 11.90
N LEU A 68 18.25 -25.86 10.58
CA LEU A 68 17.24 -26.44 9.70
C LEU A 68 17.13 -27.96 9.93
N GLN A 69 18.25 -28.67 9.94
CA GLN A 69 18.27 -30.11 10.20
C GLN A 69 17.67 -30.45 11.58
N ARG A 70 18.02 -29.69 12.63
CA ARG A 70 17.44 -29.90 13.97
C ARG A 70 15.92 -29.67 13.99
N VAL A 71 15.42 -28.68 13.25
CA VAL A 71 13.98 -28.44 13.13
C VAL A 71 13.32 -29.61 12.42
N LEU A 72 13.86 -30.07 11.29
CA LEU A 72 13.30 -31.18 10.51
C LEU A 72 13.40 -32.54 11.22
N ASP A 73 14.44 -32.76 12.01
CA ASP A 73 14.58 -33.95 12.86
C ASP A 73 13.48 -34.03 13.91
N LYS A 74 13.10 -32.87 14.46
CA LYS A 74 12.02 -32.73 15.45
C LYS A 74 10.63 -32.76 14.78
N TRP A 75 10.50 -32.13 13.63
CA TRP A 75 9.26 -31.95 12.86
C TRP A 75 9.31 -32.72 11.54
N ARG A 76 9.36 -34.06 11.62
CA ARG A 76 9.49 -34.95 10.45
C ARG A 76 8.30 -34.92 9.49
N ASN A 77 7.19 -34.34 9.92
CA ASN A 77 5.96 -34.17 9.17
C ASN A 77 5.86 -32.81 8.44
N LEU A 78 6.93 -32.01 8.48
CA LEU A 78 7.06 -30.75 7.76
C LEU A 78 7.52 -31.04 6.31
N ARG A 79 6.70 -30.73 5.32
CA ARG A 79 7.00 -30.98 3.90
C ARG A 79 7.03 -29.74 3.01
N ASN A 80 6.66 -28.58 3.56
CA ASN A 80 6.49 -27.35 2.82
C ASN A 80 7.38 -26.24 3.41
N VAL A 81 8.70 -26.45 3.37
CA VAL A 81 9.67 -25.52 3.97
C VAL A 81 10.19 -24.53 2.94
N ALA A 82 10.08 -23.24 3.29
CA ALA A 82 10.79 -22.17 2.64
C ALA A 82 12.04 -21.82 3.44
N PHE A 83 13.20 -21.97 2.83
CA PHE A 83 14.47 -21.86 3.52
C PHE A 83 15.32 -20.72 2.96
N GLN A 84 15.84 -19.89 3.86
CA GLN A 84 16.88 -18.90 3.56
C GLN A 84 18.09 -19.16 4.45
N PRO A 85 19.26 -19.52 3.87
CA PRO A 85 20.45 -19.81 4.64
C PRO A 85 21.06 -18.54 5.25
N VAL A 86 21.49 -18.64 6.51
CA VAL A 86 22.29 -17.63 7.20
C VAL A 86 23.61 -18.25 7.67
N ASN A 87 24.69 -17.46 7.67
CA ASN A 87 25.99 -17.91 8.17
C ASN A 87 25.98 -18.15 9.69
N GLU A 88 26.56 -19.26 10.13
CA GLU A 88 26.67 -19.65 11.56
C GLU A 88 27.61 -18.73 12.37
N HIS A 89 28.45 -17.93 11.70
CA HIS A 89 29.44 -17.05 12.35
C HIS A 89 29.46 -15.65 11.71
N PRO A 90 28.72 -14.67 12.28
CA PRO A 90 28.71 -13.30 11.77
C PRO A 90 29.95 -12.46 12.13
N ASP A 91 30.90 -12.96 12.92
CA ASP A 91 32.05 -12.18 13.42
C ASP A 91 33.41 -12.64 12.85
N LYS A 92 33.74 -12.09 11.69
CA LYS A 92 35.04 -11.54 11.23
C LYS A 92 35.06 -11.60 9.70
N ASP A 93 35.19 -10.42 9.11
CA ASP A 93 35.19 -10.11 7.69
C ASP A 93 33.79 -9.97 7.06
N ARG A 94 33.43 -8.69 6.98
CA ARG A 94 32.22 -8.06 6.46
C ARG A 94 31.75 -8.73 5.16
N LEU A 95 30.56 -9.33 5.21
CA LEU A 95 29.62 -9.31 4.09
C LEU A 95 28.37 -8.57 4.55
N GLN A 96 28.52 -7.24 4.69
CA GLN A 96 27.39 -6.35 4.54
C GLN A 96 27.17 -6.18 3.05
N GLU A 97 26.18 -6.88 2.51
CA GLU A 97 25.26 -6.38 1.49
C GLU A 97 24.19 -7.45 1.24
N ASN A 98 23.47 -7.81 2.29
CA ASN A 98 22.06 -8.20 2.12
C ASN A 98 21.33 -6.91 1.74
N ILE A 99 21.46 -6.47 0.49
CA ILE A 99 20.56 -5.46 -0.04
C ILE A 99 19.19 -6.12 -0.02
N HIS A 100 18.42 -5.77 1.00
CA HIS A 100 17.00 -6.06 1.10
C HIS A 100 16.30 -5.49 -0.15
N TYR A 101 16.25 -6.27 -1.22
CA TYR A 101 15.08 -6.23 -2.08
C TYR A 101 14.01 -7.04 -1.37
N ASN A 102 13.08 -6.30 -0.78
CA ASN A 102 11.90 -6.78 -0.09
C ASN A 102 11.03 -7.56 -1.10
N VAL A 103 11.34 -8.85 -1.31
CA VAL A 103 10.37 -9.82 -1.83
C VAL A 103 9.62 -10.29 -0.60
N ASN A 104 8.36 -9.87 -0.51
CA ASN A 104 7.49 -10.00 0.65
C ASN A 104 7.59 -11.40 1.30
N ALA A 105 7.72 -11.41 2.63
CA ALA A 105 7.61 -12.60 3.49
C ALA A 105 6.16 -13.13 3.58
N SER A 106 5.55 -13.39 2.44
CA SER A 106 4.24 -14.02 2.30
C SER A 106 4.38 -15.04 1.18
N GLY A 107 4.45 -16.31 1.55
CA GLY A 107 4.79 -17.48 0.73
C GLY A 107 4.37 -17.45 -0.74
N GLY A 108 5.28 -17.96 -1.56
CA GLY A 108 5.28 -17.87 -3.01
C GLY A 108 5.91 -16.57 -3.50
N LEU A 109 6.83 -16.67 -4.46
CA LEU A 109 7.05 -15.61 -5.45
C LEU A 109 5.67 -15.18 -5.93
N ASN A 110 5.23 -14.02 -5.47
CA ASN A 110 3.98 -13.45 -5.95
C ASN A 110 4.10 -13.39 -7.47
N ILE A 111 3.36 -14.26 -8.17
CA ILE A 111 2.92 -14.04 -9.55
C ILE A 111 2.07 -12.77 -9.49
N ILE A 112 2.80 -11.65 -9.46
CA ILE A 112 2.36 -10.26 -9.54
C ILE A 112 1.23 -9.90 -8.56
N ASP A 113 1.55 -9.12 -7.52
CA ASP A 113 0.59 -8.12 -7.04
C ASP A 113 0.37 -7.11 -8.18
N LEU A 114 -0.58 -7.42 -9.08
CA LEU A 114 -1.04 -6.56 -10.18
C LEU A 114 -1.62 -5.24 -9.64
N GLY A 115 -1.71 -5.08 -8.32
CA GLY A 115 -2.13 -3.91 -7.57
C GLY A 115 -1.04 -2.90 -7.21
N ARG A 116 0.25 -3.08 -7.57
CA ARG A 116 1.24 -2.00 -7.47
C ARG A 116 0.91 -0.85 -8.44
N ASN A 117 0.05 0.04 -7.95
CA ASN A 117 -0.62 1.16 -8.60
C ASN A 117 0.28 2.38 -8.91
N GLU A 118 1.59 2.27 -8.68
CA GLU A 118 2.56 3.33 -8.97
C GLU A 118 3.52 2.88 -10.08
N PRO A 119 3.89 3.78 -11.01
CA PRO A 119 5.05 3.53 -11.87
C PRO A 119 6.21 3.11 -10.97
N ALA A 120 7.02 2.12 -11.39
CA ALA A 120 8.29 1.92 -10.70
C ALA A 120 9.00 3.29 -10.63
N PRO A 121 9.51 3.72 -9.46
CA PRO A 121 10.21 4.98 -9.37
C PRO A 121 11.25 5.03 -10.50
N GLU A 122 11.34 6.17 -11.18
CA GLU A 122 12.42 6.38 -12.15
C GLU A 122 13.72 5.98 -11.44
N PRO A 123 14.57 5.15 -12.05
CA PRO A 123 15.89 4.95 -11.51
C PRO A 123 16.49 6.35 -11.41
N VAL A 124 16.71 6.82 -10.19
CA VAL A 124 17.58 7.96 -9.97
C VAL A 124 18.86 7.57 -10.70
N PRO A 125 19.34 8.35 -11.68
CA PRO A 125 20.66 8.11 -12.22
C PRO A 125 21.60 8.28 -11.04
N THR A 126 22.01 7.17 -10.43
CA THR A 126 23.23 7.16 -9.66
C THR A 126 24.31 7.32 -10.72
N ASP A 127 24.78 8.57 -10.86
CA ASP A 127 26.09 8.90 -11.44
C ASP A 127 27.20 8.29 -10.56
N GLU A 128 27.09 6.99 -10.28
CA GLU A 128 28.18 6.18 -9.78
C GLU A 128 28.62 5.34 -10.97
N GLU A 129 29.45 5.96 -11.81
CA GLU A 129 30.49 5.22 -12.50
C GLU A 129 31.16 4.34 -11.44
N TYR A 130 30.87 3.04 -11.46
CA TYR A 130 31.68 2.05 -10.76
C TYR A 130 33.07 2.13 -11.38
N THR A 131 33.90 3.00 -10.81
CA THR A 131 35.32 3.01 -11.12
C THR A 131 35.88 1.69 -10.64
N ASP A 132 36.33 0.87 -11.59
CA ASP A 132 37.24 -0.26 -11.39
C ASP A 132 38.52 0.23 -10.69
N ALA A 133 38.44 0.40 -9.38
CA ALA A 133 39.55 0.76 -8.53
C ALA A 133 39.18 0.43 -7.09
N ASP A 134 39.18 -0.86 -6.74
CA ASP A 134 39.82 -1.34 -5.52
C ASP A 134 39.88 -2.87 -5.55
N GLU A 135 41.09 -3.41 -5.47
CA GLU A 135 41.37 -4.82 -5.19
C GLU A 135 40.77 -5.19 -3.82
N VAL A 136 39.51 -5.65 -3.78
CA VAL A 136 38.85 -6.09 -2.54
C VAL A 136 38.57 -7.59 -2.59
N GLY A 137 39.37 -8.32 -1.81
CA GLY A 137 39.06 -9.57 -1.10
C GLY A 137 38.20 -10.61 -1.82
N LEU A 138 38.82 -11.74 -2.18
CA LEU A 138 38.19 -12.99 -2.65
C LEU A 138 36.80 -13.24 -2.01
N LEU A 139 35.75 -12.78 -2.69
CA LEU A 139 34.36 -13.05 -2.34
C LEU A 139 34.13 -14.56 -2.34
N THR A 140 33.92 -15.12 -1.14
CA THR A 140 33.73 -16.54 -0.92
C THR A 140 32.45 -16.99 -1.63
N ARG A 141 32.60 -17.97 -2.51
CA ARG A 141 31.51 -18.56 -3.29
C ARG A 141 30.58 -19.35 -2.38
N TYR A 142 29.27 -19.12 -2.46
CA TYR A 142 28.29 -19.95 -1.79
C TYR A 142 28.03 -21.22 -2.59
N ALA A 143 28.22 -22.36 -1.95
CA ALA A 143 27.82 -23.66 -2.46
C ALA A 143 26.89 -24.30 -1.44
N CYS A 144 25.74 -24.80 -1.91
CA CYS A 144 24.78 -25.51 -1.08
C CYS A 144 25.47 -26.69 -0.38
N PRO A 145 25.49 -26.78 0.96
CA PRO A 145 26.08 -27.93 1.66
C PRO A 145 25.38 -29.24 1.29
N MET A 146 26.10 -30.36 1.24
CA MET A 146 25.53 -31.68 0.92
C MET A 146 24.28 -32.00 1.76
N ALA A 147 24.33 -31.66 3.05
CA ALA A 147 23.21 -31.77 3.98
C ALA A 147 21.92 -31.08 3.50
N LEU A 148 22.01 -29.93 2.84
CA LEU A 148 20.86 -29.23 2.28
C LEU A 148 20.46 -29.79 0.91
N GLN A 149 21.44 -30.21 0.10
CA GLN A 149 21.16 -30.91 -1.16
C GLN A 149 20.35 -32.18 -0.91
N ASP A 150 20.71 -32.97 0.10
CA ASP A 150 20.00 -34.20 0.49
C ASP A 150 18.54 -33.92 0.90
N LEU A 151 18.28 -32.80 1.57
CA LEU A 151 16.92 -32.37 1.96
C LEU A 151 16.06 -31.92 0.76
N ILE A 152 16.68 -31.62 -0.38
CA ILE A 152 16.02 -31.22 -1.63
C ILE A 152 15.90 -32.42 -2.58
N HIS A 153 16.88 -33.32 -2.56
CA HIS A 153 17.00 -34.46 -3.47
C HIS A 153 16.04 -35.63 -3.19
N ASP A 154 15.31 -35.64 -2.07
CA ASP A 154 14.38 -36.72 -1.69
C ASP A 154 13.11 -36.79 -2.59
N GLY A 155 13.15 -36.20 -3.80
CA GLY A 155 12.09 -36.17 -4.79
C GLY A 155 10.91 -35.27 -4.39
N ASP A 156 9.69 -35.63 -4.84
CA ASP A 156 8.44 -34.94 -4.50
C ASP A 156 8.14 -34.92 -2.99
N ASP A 157 8.87 -35.71 -2.18
CA ASP A 157 8.73 -35.82 -0.72
C ASP A 157 9.80 -35.02 0.07
N GLY A 158 10.70 -34.31 -0.62
CA GLY A 158 11.72 -33.47 0.00
C GLY A 158 11.10 -32.38 0.90
N PRO A 159 11.55 -32.21 2.16
CA PRO A 159 10.93 -31.22 3.06
C PRO A 159 11.11 -29.77 2.60
N VAL A 160 12.21 -29.46 1.90
CA VAL A 160 12.52 -28.11 1.40
C VAL A 160 11.98 -27.97 -0.01
N GLN A 161 10.94 -27.15 -0.16
CA GLN A 161 10.28 -26.89 -1.45
C GLN A 161 10.70 -25.54 -2.03
N TRP A 162 11.16 -24.62 -1.18
CA TRP A 162 11.59 -23.29 -1.59
C TRP A 162 12.95 -22.93 -1.01
N LEU A 163 13.83 -22.39 -1.86
CA LEU A 163 15.16 -21.97 -1.48
C LEU A 163 15.41 -20.54 -1.94
N ASN A 164 15.73 -19.63 -1.02
CA ASN A 164 16.05 -18.25 -1.34
C ASN A 164 17.55 -17.98 -1.16
N LEU A 165 18.26 -17.79 -2.26
CA LEU A 165 19.68 -17.42 -2.34
C LEU A 165 19.89 -15.99 -2.87
N SER A 166 18.83 -15.19 -2.93
CA SER A 166 18.87 -13.83 -3.46
C SER A 166 19.87 -12.95 -2.68
N GLY A 167 20.55 -12.06 -3.41
CA GLY A 167 21.59 -11.17 -2.88
C GLY A 167 22.96 -11.81 -2.67
N ILE A 168 23.09 -13.13 -2.84
CA ILE A 168 24.40 -13.78 -2.76
C ILE A 168 25.19 -13.51 -4.04
N ALA A 169 26.30 -12.78 -3.93
CA ALA A 169 27.08 -12.36 -5.09
C ALA A 169 27.51 -13.52 -6.01
N ARG A 170 27.98 -14.64 -5.45
CA ARG A 170 28.50 -15.79 -6.22
C ARG A 170 27.88 -17.10 -5.73
N VAL A 171 27.04 -17.72 -6.55
CA VAL A 171 26.34 -18.96 -6.24
C VAL A 171 26.81 -20.09 -7.16
N ARG A 172 27.01 -21.28 -6.59
CA ARG A 172 27.15 -22.52 -7.36
C ARG A 172 25.93 -23.40 -7.13
N LEU A 173 25.19 -23.64 -8.21
CA LEU A 173 24.07 -24.58 -8.25
C LEU A 173 24.58 -26.03 -8.32
N PHE A 174 23.69 -26.95 -8.03
CA PHE A 174 23.94 -28.39 -7.93
C PHE A 174 22.85 -29.17 -8.69
N ASP A 175 23.12 -30.44 -8.98
CA ASP A 175 22.14 -31.35 -9.57
C ASP A 175 20.86 -31.41 -8.71
N GLY A 176 19.69 -31.66 -9.29
CA GLY A 176 18.41 -31.76 -8.57
C GLY A 176 17.87 -30.47 -7.93
N VAL A 177 18.49 -29.31 -8.13
CA VAL A 177 17.93 -28.01 -7.70
C VAL A 177 16.56 -27.73 -8.36
N ASN A 178 16.29 -28.30 -9.54
CA ASN A 178 15.01 -28.20 -10.24
C ASN A 178 13.87 -29.01 -9.59
N ASN A 179 14.15 -29.81 -8.56
CA ASN A 179 13.11 -30.44 -7.73
C ASN A 179 12.41 -29.43 -6.81
N LEU A 180 13.01 -28.25 -6.60
CA LEU A 180 12.37 -27.17 -5.86
C LEU A 180 11.12 -26.68 -6.60
N ARG A 181 10.10 -26.33 -5.84
CA ARG A 181 8.96 -25.58 -6.36
C ARG A 181 9.36 -24.15 -6.71
N GLU A 182 10.26 -23.55 -5.93
CA GLU A 182 10.70 -22.18 -6.13
C GLU A 182 12.17 -22.00 -5.75
N LEU A 183 12.89 -21.25 -6.58
CA LEU A 183 14.26 -20.87 -6.31
C LEU A 183 14.45 -19.36 -6.52
N GLY A 184 14.82 -18.66 -5.45
CA GLY A 184 15.19 -17.25 -5.49
C GLY A 184 16.69 -17.09 -5.73
N LEU A 185 17.05 -16.42 -6.82
CA LEU A 185 18.43 -16.07 -7.22
C LEU A 185 18.56 -14.58 -7.55
N SER A 186 17.60 -13.76 -7.12
CA SER A 186 17.58 -12.33 -7.46
C SER A 186 18.85 -11.62 -7.03
N GLY A 187 19.40 -10.77 -7.90
CA GLY A 187 20.60 -9.97 -7.61
C GLY A 187 21.91 -10.75 -7.47
N CYS A 188 21.94 -12.04 -7.82
CA CYS A 188 23.20 -12.78 -7.90
C CYS A 188 24.05 -12.23 -9.05
N SER A 189 25.34 -11.95 -8.80
CA SER A 189 26.24 -11.39 -9.83
C SER A 189 26.94 -12.46 -10.67
N GLN A 190 27.10 -13.67 -10.14
CA GLN A 190 27.69 -14.82 -10.81
C GLN A 190 26.99 -16.11 -10.36
N ILE A 191 26.48 -16.89 -11.32
CA ILE A 191 25.85 -18.19 -11.04
C ILE A 191 26.54 -19.28 -11.87
N GLU A 192 27.18 -20.23 -11.19
CA GLU A 192 27.69 -21.45 -11.81
C GLU A 192 26.61 -22.54 -11.80
N GLY A 193 26.49 -23.29 -12.90
CA GLY A 193 25.57 -24.45 -12.96
C GLY A 193 24.14 -24.13 -13.39
N LEU A 194 23.92 -23.05 -14.15
CA LEU A 194 22.58 -22.65 -14.64
C LEU A 194 21.83 -23.76 -15.40
N HIS A 195 22.53 -24.68 -16.06
CA HIS A 195 21.93 -25.83 -16.76
C HIS A 195 21.09 -26.74 -15.85
N TRP A 196 21.34 -26.74 -14.54
CA TRP A 196 20.54 -27.51 -13.57
C TRP A 196 19.13 -26.94 -13.35
N LEU A 197 18.85 -25.72 -13.81
CA LEU A 197 17.53 -25.09 -13.71
C LEU A 197 16.52 -25.59 -14.75
N SER A 198 16.95 -26.43 -15.70
CA SER A 198 16.05 -26.94 -16.73
C SER A 198 14.84 -27.67 -16.11
N GLY A 199 13.64 -27.22 -16.47
CA GLY A 199 12.39 -27.78 -15.97
C GLY A 199 12.01 -27.39 -14.54
N ILE A 200 12.69 -26.41 -13.92
CA ILE A 200 12.30 -25.90 -12.60
C ILE A 200 10.87 -25.33 -12.63
N HIS A 201 10.11 -25.54 -11.56
CA HIS A 201 8.74 -25.05 -11.52
C HIS A 201 8.68 -23.52 -11.51
N GLU A 202 9.37 -22.89 -10.55
CA GLU A 202 9.45 -21.44 -10.43
C GLU A 202 10.86 -20.95 -10.09
N VAL A 203 11.28 -19.86 -10.73
CA VAL A 203 12.61 -19.28 -10.51
C VAL A 203 12.59 -17.76 -10.65
N ASP A 204 13.24 -17.08 -9.70
CA ASP A 204 13.50 -15.63 -9.74
C ASP A 204 14.97 -15.38 -10.01
N LEU A 205 15.27 -14.86 -11.20
CA LEU A 205 16.58 -14.41 -11.67
C LEU A 205 16.58 -12.90 -11.89
N SER A 206 15.67 -12.16 -11.27
CA SER A 206 15.62 -10.70 -11.40
C SER A 206 16.93 -10.05 -10.96
N TYR A 207 17.25 -8.89 -11.53
CA TYR A 207 18.52 -8.16 -11.28
C TYR A 207 19.80 -8.94 -11.62
N CYS A 208 19.72 -10.09 -12.30
CA CYS A 208 20.89 -10.82 -12.80
C CYS A 208 21.33 -10.24 -14.16
N SER A 209 21.92 -9.03 -14.14
CA SER A 209 22.26 -8.27 -15.35
C SER A 209 23.29 -8.91 -16.28
N PHE A 210 23.98 -9.96 -15.80
CA PHE A 210 24.96 -10.73 -16.57
C PHE A 210 24.32 -11.79 -17.50
N LEU A 211 23.01 -12.03 -17.38
CA LEU A 211 22.30 -13.03 -18.17
C LEU A 211 22.01 -12.52 -19.59
N GLU A 212 22.49 -13.26 -20.59
CA GLU A 212 22.19 -13.05 -22.01
C GLU A 212 21.48 -14.28 -22.60
N ASP A 213 22.10 -15.46 -22.47
CA ASP A 213 21.50 -16.75 -22.86
C ASP A 213 20.67 -17.33 -21.71
N VAL A 214 19.38 -17.55 -21.95
CA VAL A 214 18.43 -18.16 -21.00
C VAL A 214 17.91 -19.52 -21.46
N SER A 215 18.63 -20.19 -22.38
CA SER A 215 18.28 -21.52 -22.91
C SER A 215 18.08 -22.58 -21.83
N PHE A 216 18.78 -22.45 -20.69
CA PHE A 216 18.66 -23.33 -19.53
C PHE A 216 17.28 -23.28 -18.85
N LEU A 217 16.45 -22.26 -19.11
CA LEU A 217 15.09 -22.14 -18.55
C LEU A 217 14.04 -22.92 -19.33
N LYS A 218 14.44 -23.68 -20.36
CA LYS A 218 13.50 -24.48 -21.16
C LYS A 218 12.72 -25.45 -20.26
N GLY A 219 11.40 -25.41 -20.40
CA GLY A 219 10.48 -26.26 -19.63
C GLY A 219 10.11 -25.72 -18.25
N SER A 220 10.60 -24.54 -17.87
CA SER A 220 10.19 -23.90 -16.61
C SER A 220 8.76 -23.38 -16.69
N GLN A 221 8.03 -23.31 -15.58
CA GLN A 221 6.62 -22.86 -15.59
C GLN A 221 6.48 -21.37 -15.25
N HIS A 222 7.23 -20.89 -14.27
CA HIS A 222 7.15 -19.52 -13.75
C HIS A 222 8.56 -18.93 -13.71
N VAL A 223 8.78 -17.82 -14.42
CA VAL A 223 10.11 -17.22 -14.57
C VAL A 223 10.05 -15.72 -14.33
N ASP A 224 10.88 -15.21 -13.43
CA ASP A 224 11.16 -13.78 -13.30
C ASP A 224 12.59 -13.46 -13.79
N LEU A 225 12.68 -12.61 -14.80
CA LEU A 225 13.91 -12.07 -15.40
C LEU A 225 13.86 -10.54 -15.42
N SER A 226 13.10 -9.93 -14.51
CA SER A 226 13.01 -8.47 -14.41
C SER A 226 14.40 -7.85 -14.20
N TYR A 227 14.66 -6.71 -14.82
CA TYR A 227 15.97 -6.03 -14.84
C TYR A 227 17.12 -6.81 -15.52
N CYS A 228 16.87 -7.93 -16.18
CA CYS A 228 17.87 -8.63 -16.99
C CYS A 228 18.00 -7.97 -18.37
N HIS A 229 18.69 -6.83 -18.43
CA HIS A 229 18.71 -5.95 -19.61
C HIS A 229 19.34 -6.56 -20.87
N GLN A 230 20.20 -7.58 -20.74
CA GLN A 230 20.90 -8.23 -21.85
C GLN A 230 20.12 -9.39 -22.48
N VAL A 231 19.04 -9.85 -21.84
CA VAL A 231 18.19 -10.93 -22.38
C VAL A 231 17.35 -10.39 -23.54
N THR A 232 17.50 -11.01 -24.71
CA THR A 232 16.79 -10.63 -25.95
C THR A 232 16.05 -11.80 -26.59
N ASP A 233 16.61 -13.02 -26.56
CA ASP A 233 15.94 -14.22 -27.06
C ASP A 233 14.99 -14.81 -26.00
N LEU A 234 13.68 -14.71 -26.27
CA LEU A 234 12.63 -15.21 -25.40
C LEU A 234 12.12 -16.61 -25.79
N THR A 235 12.69 -17.23 -26.84
CA THR A 235 12.30 -18.57 -27.31
C THR A 235 12.30 -19.64 -26.22
N PRO A 236 13.28 -19.66 -25.28
CA PRO A 236 13.29 -20.64 -24.19
C PRO A 236 12.05 -20.56 -23.26
N LEU A 237 11.38 -19.40 -23.22
CA LEU A 237 10.25 -19.11 -22.34
C LEU A 237 8.88 -19.37 -22.98
N ALA A 238 8.84 -19.85 -24.24
CA ALA A 238 7.60 -19.98 -25.02
C ALA A 238 6.54 -20.92 -24.42
N HIS A 239 6.95 -21.81 -23.50
CA HIS A 239 6.09 -22.79 -22.83
C HIS A 239 5.85 -22.48 -21.35
N CYS A 240 6.33 -21.34 -20.86
CA CYS A 240 6.07 -20.92 -19.49
C CYS A 240 4.57 -20.59 -19.32
N ASN A 241 4.05 -20.82 -18.11
CA ASN A 241 2.73 -20.38 -17.71
C ASN A 241 2.75 -18.88 -17.34
N SER A 242 3.83 -18.43 -16.68
CA SER A 242 4.03 -17.03 -16.32
C SER A 242 5.45 -16.55 -16.56
N VAL A 243 5.59 -15.34 -17.08
CA VAL A 243 6.87 -14.69 -17.35
C VAL A 243 6.85 -13.24 -16.89
N GLN A 244 7.82 -12.84 -16.07
CA GLN A 244 8.05 -11.46 -15.67
C GLN A 244 9.37 -10.95 -16.27
N LEU A 245 9.29 -9.86 -17.02
CA LEU A 245 10.38 -9.25 -17.78
C LEU A 245 10.34 -7.73 -17.59
N ASN A 246 10.08 -7.29 -16.36
CA ASN A 246 9.90 -5.87 -16.07
C ASN A 246 11.23 -5.12 -16.18
N VAL A 247 11.19 -3.91 -16.75
CA VAL A 247 12.34 -3.01 -16.89
C VAL A 247 13.46 -3.64 -17.74
N CYS A 248 13.13 -4.53 -18.67
CA CYS A 248 14.10 -5.12 -19.59
C CYS A 248 14.26 -4.24 -20.82
N ARG A 249 15.47 -3.72 -21.04
CA ARG A 249 15.75 -2.78 -22.14
C ARG A 249 15.88 -3.48 -23.49
N GLY A 250 16.50 -4.66 -23.54
CA GLY A 250 16.72 -5.39 -24.79
C GLY A 250 15.49 -6.05 -25.42
N ILE A 251 14.31 -5.98 -24.80
CA ILE A 251 13.13 -6.71 -25.26
C ILE A 251 12.33 -5.88 -26.27
N SER A 252 12.39 -6.30 -27.54
CA SER A 252 11.59 -5.75 -28.63
C SER A 252 10.68 -6.79 -29.30
N ASP A 253 11.15 -8.04 -29.45
CA ASP A 253 10.36 -9.13 -30.03
C ASP A 253 9.76 -10.01 -28.93
N VAL A 254 8.44 -9.94 -28.79
CA VAL A 254 7.66 -10.73 -27.81
C VAL A 254 6.87 -11.86 -28.47
N SER A 255 7.05 -12.08 -29.77
CA SER A 255 6.37 -13.14 -30.51
C SER A 255 6.59 -14.57 -29.98
N PRO A 256 7.71 -14.91 -29.31
CA PRO A 256 7.85 -16.21 -28.66
C PRO A 256 6.89 -16.42 -27.48
N LEU A 257 6.44 -15.36 -26.82
CA LEU A 257 5.60 -15.44 -25.62
C LEU A 257 4.10 -15.59 -25.93
N ARG A 258 3.71 -15.78 -27.20
CA ARG A 258 2.30 -15.84 -27.64
C ARG A 258 1.44 -16.93 -26.99
N PHE A 259 2.00 -17.89 -26.28
CA PHE A 259 1.22 -18.94 -25.60
C PHE A 259 1.34 -18.89 -24.09
N VAL A 260 2.07 -17.92 -23.56
CA VAL A 260 2.22 -17.71 -22.12
C VAL A 260 0.90 -17.14 -21.58
N HIS A 261 0.44 -17.68 -20.45
CA HIS A 261 -0.85 -17.30 -19.88
C HIS A 261 -0.79 -15.92 -19.19
N ARG A 262 0.30 -15.64 -18.48
CA ARG A 262 0.50 -14.39 -17.70
C ARG A 262 1.84 -13.75 -18.00
N ILE A 263 1.84 -12.50 -18.46
CA ILE A 263 3.06 -11.77 -18.85
C ILE A 263 3.12 -10.40 -18.18
N SER A 264 4.28 -10.08 -17.60
CA SER A 264 4.66 -8.73 -17.20
C SER A 264 5.85 -8.24 -18.01
N LEU A 265 5.68 -7.12 -18.70
CA LEU A 265 6.67 -6.42 -19.54
C LEU A 265 6.71 -4.94 -19.15
N ARG A 266 6.51 -4.63 -17.86
CA ARG A 266 6.38 -3.25 -17.39
C ARG A 266 7.64 -2.45 -17.70
N ASN A 267 7.51 -1.21 -18.17
CA ASN A 267 8.63 -0.31 -18.44
C ASN A 267 9.70 -0.91 -19.37
N CYS A 268 9.31 -1.70 -20.38
CA CYS A 268 10.20 -2.12 -21.46
C CYS A 268 10.22 -1.03 -22.55
N PRO A 269 11.27 -0.19 -22.63
CA PRO A 269 11.27 0.98 -23.49
C PRO A 269 11.26 0.63 -24.97
N ASP A 270 11.92 -0.46 -25.39
CA ASP A 270 12.05 -0.84 -26.80
C ASP A 270 10.88 -1.69 -27.31
N LEU A 271 9.90 -2.01 -26.45
CA LEU A 271 8.68 -2.71 -26.84
C LEU A 271 7.73 -1.77 -27.59
N SER A 272 7.40 -2.11 -28.84
CA SER A 272 6.45 -1.35 -29.67
C SER A 272 5.33 -2.20 -30.26
N ASP A 273 5.61 -3.44 -30.67
CA ASP A 273 4.63 -4.36 -31.25
C ASP A 273 4.20 -5.39 -30.21
N VAL A 274 2.91 -5.39 -29.88
CA VAL A 274 2.29 -6.32 -28.91
C VAL A 274 1.22 -7.18 -29.56
N SER A 275 1.13 -7.16 -30.90
CA SER A 275 0.04 -7.82 -31.64
C SER A 275 -0.05 -9.33 -31.42
N MET A 276 1.09 -9.98 -31.18
CA MET A 276 1.21 -11.41 -30.92
C MET A 276 0.79 -11.83 -29.49
N LEU A 277 0.54 -10.88 -28.59
CA LEU A 277 0.15 -11.13 -27.20
C LEU A 277 -1.37 -11.18 -27.00
N ASN A 278 -2.16 -11.23 -28.07
CA ASN A 278 -3.62 -11.26 -28.00
C ASN A 278 -4.20 -12.54 -27.38
N THR A 279 -3.42 -13.60 -27.25
CA THR A 279 -3.79 -14.90 -26.65
C THR A 279 -3.53 -14.98 -25.14
N VAL A 280 -2.74 -14.03 -24.60
CA VAL A 280 -2.37 -13.95 -23.19
C VAL A 280 -3.60 -13.61 -22.36
N HIS A 281 -3.74 -14.17 -21.16
CA HIS A 281 -4.90 -13.92 -20.30
C HIS A 281 -4.73 -12.70 -19.41
N GLU A 282 -3.55 -12.59 -18.77
CA GLU A 282 -3.17 -11.44 -17.94
C GLU A 282 -1.91 -10.80 -18.54
N LEU A 283 -2.04 -9.55 -19.01
CA LEU A 283 -0.97 -8.82 -19.66
C LEU A 283 -0.72 -7.49 -18.98
N ASN A 284 0.50 -7.28 -18.50
CA ASN A 284 0.95 -6.01 -17.97
C ASN A 284 2.07 -5.44 -18.83
N ILE A 285 1.77 -4.36 -19.57
CA ILE A 285 2.72 -3.61 -20.41
C ILE A 285 2.77 -2.14 -19.96
N GLY A 286 2.46 -1.88 -18.69
CA GLY A 286 2.44 -0.51 -18.16
C GLY A 286 3.79 0.18 -18.30
N GLY A 287 3.78 1.45 -18.73
CA GLY A 287 4.97 2.27 -18.91
C GLY A 287 5.80 1.92 -20.15
N CYS A 288 5.32 1.03 -21.02
CA CYS A 288 5.93 0.80 -22.35
C CYS A 288 5.60 1.98 -23.27
N VAL A 289 6.41 3.03 -23.20
CA VAL A 289 6.15 4.31 -23.86
C VAL A 289 6.11 4.23 -25.39
N ASN A 290 6.75 3.23 -26.00
CA ASN A 290 6.79 3.07 -27.46
C ASN A 290 5.62 2.25 -28.03
N VAL A 291 4.80 1.62 -27.18
CA VAL A 291 3.56 0.96 -27.59
C VAL A 291 2.54 2.03 -27.99
N ARG A 292 1.99 1.89 -29.21
CA ARG A 292 0.97 2.80 -29.76
C ARG A 292 -0.30 2.06 -30.17
N ASP A 293 -0.12 0.98 -30.92
CA ASP A 293 -1.22 0.13 -31.38
C ASP A 293 -1.46 -1.02 -30.40
N VAL A 294 -2.66 -1.03 -29.82
CA VAL A 294 -3.14 -2.06 -28.89
C VAL A 294 -4.39 -2.77 -29.43
N SER A 295 -4.76 -2.51 -30.69
CA SER A 295 -6.02 -2.97 -31.29
C SER A 295 -6.15 -4.49 -31.30
N ALA A 296 -5.04 -5.19 -31.54
CA ALA A 296 -4.97 -6.65 -31.55
C ALA A 296 -5.31 -7.28 -30.18
N LEU A 297 -5.08 -6.58 -29.06
CA LEU A 297 -5.31 -7.10 -27.72
C LEU A 297 -6.82 -7.22 -27.40
N GLY A 298 -7.66 -6.41 -28.05
CA GLY A 298 -9.10 -6.38 -27.81
C GLY A 298 -9.90 -7.51 -28.46
N SER A 299 -9.39 -8.12 -29.52
CA SER A 299 -10.05 -9.25 -30.23
C SER A 299 -9.64 -10.62 -29.70
N GLY A 300 -8.75 -10.65 -28.71
CA GLY A 300 -8.12 -11.86 -28.19
C GLY A 300 -8.73 -12.42 -26.90
N ASN A 301 -7.93 -13.17 -26.15
CA ASN A 301 -8.28 -13.82 -24.88
C ASN A 301 -7.81 -13.02 -23.64
N VAL A 302 -7.35 -11.78 -23.84
CA VAL A 302 -6.89 -10.91 -22.76
C VAL A 302 -8.06 -10.54 -21.87
N LEU A 303 -8.04 -11.05 -20.64
CA LEU A 303 -9.05 -10.78 -19.61
C LEU A 303 -8.63 -9.58 -18.76
N GLU A 304 -7.36 -9.53 -18.38
CA GLU A 304 -6.76 -8.44 -17.61
C GLU A 304 -5.65 -7.76 -18.39
N LEU A 305 -5.79 -6.46 -18.59
CA LEU A 305 -4.81 -5.64 -19.31
C LEU A 305 -4.43 -4.41 -18.51
N ASN A 306 -3.13 -4.27 -18.25
CA ASN A 306 -2.55 -3.08 -17.66
C ASN A 306 -1.69 -2.32 -18.68
N LEU A 307 -2.19 -1.16 -19.09
CA LEU A 307 -1.57 -0.19 -19.99
C LEU A 307 -1.13 1.08 -19.24
N SER A 308 -1.14 1.08 -17.90
CA SER A 308 -0.88 2.28 -17.11
C SER A 308 0.45 2.93 -17.47
N GLY A 309 0.46 4.22 -17.80
CA GLY A 309 1.65 4.97 -18.18
C GLY A 309 2.08 4.78 -19.65
N CYS A 310 1.32 4.06 -20.47
CA CYS A 310 1.53 4.00 -21.92
C CYS A 310 1.03 5.30 -22.57
N VAL A 311 1.81 6.38 -22.41
CA VAL A 311 1.41 7.75 -22.77
C VAL A 311 1.12 7.96 -24.26
N ASN A 312 1.67 7.11 -25.13
CA ASN A 312 1.50 7.19 -26.59
C ASN A 312 0.36 6.30 -27.12
N VAL A 313 -0.33 5.54 -26.27
CA VAL A 313 -1.57 4.85 -26.64
C VAL A 313 -2.70 5.86 -26.65
N THR A 314 -3.33 6.05 -27.82
CA THR A 314 -4.41 7.03 -28.02
C THR A 314 -5.73 6.37 -28.38
N ASP A 315 -5.70 5.29 -29.16
CA ASP A 315 -6.88 4.53 -29.55
C ASP A 315 -7.03 3.28 -28.67
N VAL A 316 -8.09 3.27 -27.85
CA VAL A 316 -8.46 2.16 -26.97
C VAL A 316 -9.79 1.53 -27.39
N SER A 317 -10.30 1.87 -28.58
CA SER A 317 -11.64 1.49 -29.03
C SER A 317 -11.87 -0.01 -29.14
N ALA A 318 -10.80 -0.78 -29.40
CA ALA A 318 -10.84 -2.23 -29.47
C ALA A 318 -10.92 -2.92 -28.10
N LEU A 319 -10.55 -2.23 -27.00
CA LEU A 319 -10.36 -2.83 -25.67
C LEU A 319 -11.67 -3.00 -24.86
N GLY A 320 -12.83 -2.71 -25.46
CA GLY A 320 -14.11 -2.73 -24.75
C GLY A 320 -14.60 -4.11 -24.31
N SER A 321 -13.98 -5.20 -24.78
CA SER A 321 -14.26 -6.60 -24.39
C SER A 321 -13.51 -7.06 -23.14
N ILE A 322 -12.45 -6.34 -22.74
CA ILE A 322 -11.57 -6.71 -21.64
C ILE A 322 -12.33 -6.60 -20.31
N HIS A 323 -12.14 -7.56 -19.42
CA HIS A 323 -12.81 -7.57 -18.11
C HIS A 323 -12.22 -6.52 -17.17
N THR A 324 -10.90 -6.56 -16.95
CA THR A 324 -10.15 -5.61 -16.12
C THR A 324 -9.19 -4.82 -17.00
N LEU A 325 -9.40 -3.51 -17.13
CA LEU A 325 -8.59 -2.62 -17.95
C LEU A 325 -8.04 -1.46 -17.12
N LYS A 326 -6.71 -1.39 -16.98
CA LYS A 326 -6.01 -0.30 -16.29
C LYS A 326 -5.31 0.61 -17.29
N LEU A 327 -5.73 1.87 -17.33
CA LEU A 327 -5.22 2.92 -18.22
C LEU A 327 -4.65 4.11 -17.42
N ARG A 328 -4.19 3.90 -16.18
CA ARG A 328 -3.76 5.00 -15.31
C ARG A 328 -2.69 5.86 -15.98
N LYS A 329 -2.81 7.19 -15.88
CA LYS A 329 -1.86 8.15 -16.44
C LYS A 329 -1.61 8.00 -17.96
N CYS A 330 -2.53 7.40 -18.72
CA CYS A 330 -2.47 7.37 -20.18
C CYS A 330 -2.96 8.71 -20.76
N SER A 331 -2.08 9.71 -20.77
CA SER A 331 -2.41 11.07 -21.22
C SER A 331 -2.80 11.16 -22.70
N GLY A 332 -2.42 10.18 -23.53
CA GLY A 332 -2.82 10.10 -24.94
C GLY A 332 -4.28 9.67 -25.15
N VAL A 333 -4.91 9.04 -24.16
CA VAL A 333 -6.29 8.56 -24.25
C VAL A 333 -7.27 9.71 -24.06
N VAL A 334 -8.17 9.87 -25.03
CA VAL A 334 -9.21 10.92 -25.03
C VAL A 334 -10.60 10.29 -25.20
N ASP A 335 -10.78 9.45 -26.22
CA ASP A 335 -12.04 8.76 -26.49
C ASP A 335 -12.11 7.43 -25.73
N VAL A 336 -13.07 7.33 -24.81
CA VAL A 336 -13.37 6.12 -24.02
C VAL A 336 -14.76 5.55 -24.32
N SER A 337 -15.41 6.01 -25.39
CA SER A 337 -16.80 5.70 -25.73
C SER A 337 -17.08 4.22 -25.94
N ARG A 338 -16.07 3.42 -26.28
CA ARG A 338 -16.18 1.96 -26.49
C ARG A 338 -15.90 1.11 -25.25
N LEU A 339 -15.49 1.72 -24.13
CA LEU A 339 -15.10 1.00 -22.92
C LEU A 339 -16.27 0.70 -21.96
N GLY A 340 -17.51 1.06 -22.32
CA GLY A 340 -18.69 0.93 -21.45
C GLY A 340 -19.12 -0.50 -21.07
N LYS A 341 -18.43 -1.54 -21.56
CA LYS A 341 -18.67 -2.95 -21.23
C LYS A 341 -17.62 -3.56 -20.29
N VAL A 342 -16.52 -2.84 -20.05
CA VAL A 342 -15.46 -3.26 -19.12
C VAL A 342 -16.05 -3.40 -17.71
N GLN A 343 -15.62 -4.40 -16.95
CA GLN A 343 -16.13 -4.66 -15.60
C GLN A 343 -15.36 -3.89 -14.53
N ASP A 344 -14.05 -3.79 -14.69
CA ASP A 344 -13.14 -3.02 -13.84
C ASP A 344 -12.29 -2.10 -14.70
N LEU A 345 -12.64 -0.81 -14.72
CA LEU A 345 -11.99 0.21 -15.53
C LEU A 345 -11.34 1.28 -14.67
N ASP A 346 -10.05 1.48 -14.91
CA ASP A 346 -9.28 2.45 -14.17
C ASP A 346 -8.65 3.48 -15.11
N LEU A 347 -9.22 4.68 -15.10
CA LEU A 347 -8.76 5.82 -15.89
C LEU A 347 -8.02 6.84 -15.02
N THR A 348 -7.55 6.46 -13.83
CA THR A 348 -6.95 7.40 -12.88
C THR A 348 -5.80 8.18 -13.52
N GLY A 349 -5.92 9.51 -13.60
CA GLY A 349 -4.90 10.38 -14.20
C GLY A 349 -4.91 10.42 -15.74
N CYS A 350 -5.94 9.89 -16.40
CA CYS A 350 -6.21 10.16 -17.82
C CYS A 350 -6.68 11.60 -17.99
N ILE A 351 -5.73 12.55 -17.92
CA ILE A 351 -6.05 13.98 -17.78
C ILE A 351 -6.88 14.54 -18.93
N ASN A 352 -6.77 13.99 -20.14
CA ASN A 352 -7.41 14.49 -21.37
C ASN A 352 -8.77 13.85 -21.68
N VAL A 353 -9.22 12.88 -20.88
CA VAL A 353 -10.59 12.35 -20.99
C VAL A 353 -11.57 13.41 -20.52
N THR A 354 -12.62 13.65 -21.31
CA THR A 354 -13.64 14.68 -21.05
C THR A 354 -15.04 14.08 -21.00
N ASP A 355 -15.40 13.26 -21.99
CA ASP A 355 -16.68 12.58 -22.08
C ASP A 355 -16.58 11.15 -21.50
N VAL A 356 -17.34 10.90 -20.44
CA VAL A 356 -17.42 9.61 -19.74
C VAL A 356 -18.82 9.01 -19.81
N THR A 357 -19.71 9.56 -20.63
CA THR A 357 -21.13 9.15 -20.69
C THR A 357 -21.32 7.67 -20.99
N ALA A 358 -20.49 7.09 -21.85
CA ALA A 358 -20.53 5.68 -22.21
C ALA A 358 -20.15 4.74 -21.05
N LEU A 359 -19.52 5.23 -19.99
CA LEU A 359 -18.99 4.43 -18.88
C LEU A 359 -20.04 4.16 -17.78
N GLY A 360 -21.28 4.64 -17.95
CA GLY A 360 -22.32 4.56 -16.92
C GLY A 360 -22.71 3.15 -16.46
N ARG A 361 -22.32 2.11 -17.20
CA ARG A 361 -22.59 0.70 -16.87
C ARG A 361 -21.39 -0.04 -16.29
N VAL A 362 -20.23 0.61 -16.18
CA VAL A 362 -19.01 0.02 -15.64
C VAL A 362 -19.16 -0.09 -14.11
N PRO A 363 -19.20 -1.31 -13.53
CA PRO A 363 -19.45 -1.48 -12.09
C PRO A 363 -18.34 -0.94 -11.20
N LYS A 364 -17.08 -1.14 -11.60
CA LYS A 364 -15.90 -0.61 -10.90
C LYS A 364 -15.21 0.39 -11.80
N LEU A 365 -15.40 1.67 -11.52
CA LEU A 365 -14.84 2.77 -12.31
C LEU A 365 -14.00 3.67 -11.41
N GLN A 366 -12.80 4.03 -11.84
CA GLN A 366 -11.95 5.03 -11.17
C GLN A 366 -11.64 6.19 -12.12
N LEU A 367 -12.02 7.41 -11.72
CA LEU A 367 -11.81 8.65 -12.49
C LEU A 367 -10.97 9.70 -11.76
N ALA A 368 -10.33 9.34 -10.64
CA ALA A 368 -9.50 10.27 -9.91
C ALA A 368 -8.42 10.89 -10.83
N LEU A 369 -8.10 12.17 -10.65
CA LEU A 369 -7.13 12.93 -11.47
C LEU A 369 -7.52 13.11 -12.95
N CYS A 370 -8.74 12.76 -13.39
CA CYS A 370 -9.27 13.12 -14.71
C CYS A 370 -9.69 14.60 -14.76
N ARG A 371 -8.69 15.48 -14.93
CA ARG A 371 -8.83 16.93 -14.69
C ARG A 371 -9.90 17.63 -15.52
N TYR A 372 -10.15 17.17 -16.75
CA TYR A 372 -11.08 17.83 -17.68
C TYR A 372 -12.48 17.20 -17.73
N VAL A 373 -12.75 16.14 -16.96
CA VAL A 373 -14.12 15.61 -16.82
C VAL A 373 -14.98 16.66 -16.11
N SER A 374 -16.07 17.07 -16.76
CA SER A 374 -17.00 18.10 -16.25
C SER A 374 -18.40 17.57 -15.94
N ASP A 375 -18.81 16.47 -16.56
CA ASP A 375 -20.12 15.86 -16.40
C ASP A 375 -19.97 14.36 -16.07
N ILE A 376 -20.59 13.94 -14.97
CA ILE A 376 -20.64 12.54 -14.51
C ILE A 376 -22.08 12.04 -14.35
N SER A 377 -23.07 12.76 -14.88
CA SER A 377 -24.50 12.47 -14.69
C SER A 377 -24.92 11.08 -15.16
N ALA A 378 -24.19 10.51 -16.12
CA ALA A 378 -24.41 9.16 -16.63
C ALA A 378 -23.81 8.05 -15.75
N LEU A 379 -22.98 8.38 -14.75
CA LEU A 379 -22.22 7.40 -13.96
C LEU A 379 -23.00 6.86 -12.75
N GLY A 380 -22.63 5.68 -12.28
CA GLY A 380 -23.21 5.02 -11.11
C GLY A 380 -22.64 5.50 -9.77
N GLU A 381 -23.05 4.84 -8.70
CA GLU A 381 -22.65 5.15 -7.31
C GLU A 381 -21.22 4.68 -6.98
N GLY A 382 -20.61 5.27 -5.94
CA GLY A 382 -19.33 4.79 -5.37
C GLY A 382 -18.06 5.25 -6.09
N LEU A 383 -18.13 6.27 -6.94
CA LEU A 383 -17.02 6.77 -7.74
C LEU A 383 -16.10 7.72 -6.97
N ASP A 384 -14.78 7.48 -7.01
CA ASP A 384 -13.78 8.47 -6.63
C ASP A 384 -13.54 9.43 -7.81
N VAL A 385 -13.99 10.68 -7.64
CA VAL A 385 -13.83 11.78 -8.61
C VAL A 385 -12.81 12.82 -8.13
N SER A 386 -11.94 12.46 -7.18
CA SER A 386 -10.94 13.38 -6.65
C SER A 386 -10.08 13.97 -7.76
N PHE A 387 -9.80 15.27 -7.69
CA PHE A 387 -9.03 16.06 -8.65
C PHE A 387 -9.66 16.21 -10.05
N CYS A 388 -10.95 15.90 -10.22
CA CYS A 388 -11.72 16.30 -11.42
C CYS A 388 -11.98 17.82 -11.38
N LYS A 389 -10.99 18.62 -11.78
CA LYS A 389 -10.98 20.08 -11.58
C LYS A 389 -12.11 20.82 -12.30
N LYS A 390 -12.61 20.29 -13.42
CA LYS A 390 -13.71 20.88 -14.20
C LYS A 390 -15.10 20.40 -13.79
N LEU A 391 -15.20 19.46 -12.85
CA LEU A 391 -16.46 18.93 -12.37
C LEU A 391 -17.25 20.00 -11.62
N GLN A 392 -18.46 20.30 -12.09
CA GLN A 392 -19.32 21.33 -11.49
C GLN A 392 -20.41 20.76 -10.57
N SER A 393 -20.82 19.52 -10.80
CA SER A 393 -21.81 18.80 -9.99
C SER A 393 -21.44 17.33 -9.77
N LEU A 394 -22.03 16.70 -8.76
CA LEU A 394 -21.86 15.27 -8.47
C LEU A 394 -22.85 14.36 -9.25
N GLY A 395 -23.37 14.82 -10.39
CA GLY A 395 -24.35 14.09 -11.18
C GLY A 395 -25.74 14.01 -10.53
N SER A 396 -26.56 13.03 -10.91
CA SER A 396 -27.97 12.90 -10.49
C SER A 396 -28.36 11.52 -9.96
N THR A 397 -27.42 10.59 -9.92
CA THR A 397 -27.64 9.15 -9.72
C THR A 397 -27.32 8.67 -8.30
N LEU A 398 -26.64 9.47 -7.47
CA LEU A 398 -26.18 9.07 -6.13
C LEU A 398 -27.34 8.86 -5.14
N ARG A 399 -27.60 7.61 -4.72
CA ARG A 399 -28.59 7.25 -3.69
C ARG A 399 -27.95 6.45 -2.56
N GLU A 400 -28.48 6.60 -1.36
CA GLU A 400 -28.07 5.84 -0.16
C GLU A 400 -26.53 5.78 0.07
N VAL A 401 -25.81 6.82 -0.37
CA VAL A 401 -24.35 6.87 -0.31
C VAL A 401 -23.92 7.09 1.14
N HIS A 402 -23.05 6.21 1.63
CA HIS A 402 -22.51 6.29 3.00
C HIS A 402 -21.21 7.11 3.08
N THR A 403 -20.40 7.06 2.02
CA THR A 403 -19.12 7.79 1.92
C THR A 403 -19.02 8.47 0.57
N ILE A 404 -18.68 9.76 0.56
CA ILE A 404 -18.38 10.53 -0.65
C ILE A 404 -16.97 11.15 -0.55
N VAL A 405 -16.17 10.97 -1.60
CA VAL A 405 -14.84 11.54 -1.71
C VAL A 405 -14.72 12.27 -3.05
N ALA A 406 -14.64 13.59 -2.98
CA ALA A 406 -14.39 14.47 -4.11
C ALA A 406 -13.37 15.54 -3.67
N TYR A 407 -12.13 15.10 -3.48
CA TYR A 407 -11.05 15.97 -3.02
C TYR A 407 -10.51 16.84 -4.18
N ARG A 408 -10.30 18.14 -3.96
CA ARG A 408 -9.70 19.10 -4.93
C ARG A 408 -10.47 19.21 -6.25
N CYS A 409 -11.79 19.10 -6.22
CA CYS A 409 -12.65 19.45 -7.36
C CYS A 409 -12.94 20.95 -7.34
N GLU A 410 -11.99 21.76 -7.82
CA GLU A 410 -12.00 23.23 -7.67
C GLU A 410 -13.25 23.92 -8.25
N SER A 411 -13.85 23.37 -9.32
CA SER A 411 -15.09 23.90 -9.93
C SER A 411 -16.39 23.36 -9.32
N LEU A 412 -16.31 22.45 -8.34
CA LEU A 412 -17.49 21.79 -7.77
C LEU A 412 -18.26 22.77 -6.89
N ALA A 413 -19.50 23.03 -7.26
CA ALA A 413 -20.40 23.95 -6.55
C ALA A 413 -21.77 23.30 -6.26
N ASP A 414 -22.26 22.44 -7.15
CA ASP A 414 -23.56 21.79 -6.99
C ASP A 414 -23.41 20.38 -6.40
N ILE A 415 -23.81 20.26 -5.12
CA ILE A 415 -23.89 18.98 -4.41
C ILE A 415 -25.34 18.61 -4.04
N THR A 416 -26.33 19.18 -4.73
CA THR A 416 -27.76 18.99 -4.44
C THR A 416 -28.20 17.53 -4.50
N VAL A 417 -27.54 16.71 -5.33
CA VAL A 417 -27.79 15.27 -5.44
C VAL A 417 -27.64 14.54 -4.10
N LEU A 418 -26.78 15.04 -3.19
CA LEU A 418 -26.58 14.46 -1.87
C LEU A 418 -27.82 14.52 -0.98
N ALA A 419 -28.84 15.32 -1.34
CA ALA A 419 -30.13 15.31 -0.67
C ALA A 419 -30.75 13.90 -0.59
N GLN A 420 -30.53 13.06 -1.60
CA GLN A 420 -31.04 11.69 -1.67
C GLN A 420 -30.31 10.75 -0.70
N SER A 421 -29.10 11.11 -0.27
CA SER A 421 -28.25 10.33 0.63
C SER A 421 -28.09 10.95 2.02
N ALA A 422 -28.75 12.09 2.28
CA ALA A 422 -28.52 12.92 3.47
C ALA A 422 -28.69 12.17 4.82
N LYS A 423 -29.53 11.13 4.87
CA LYS A 423 -29.75 10.31 6.08
C LYS A 423 -28.76 9.15 6.25
N HIS A 424 -28.04 8.80 5.18
CA HIS A 424 -27.13 7.65 5.13
C HIS A 424 -25.65 8.06 5.13
N LEU A 425 -25.36 9.31 4.74
CA LEU A 425 -24.02 9.85 4.73
C LEU A 425 -23.39 9.77 6.13
N ALA A 426 -22.30 9.01 6.24
CA ALA A 426 -21.48 8.93 7.43
C ALA A 426 -20.20 9.76 7.29
N LYS A 427 -19.58 9.72 6.10
CA LYS A 427 -18.29 10.37 5.81
C LYS A 427 -18.33 11.18 4.51
N VAL A 428 -17.88 12.42 4.58
CA VAL A 428 -17.84 13.36 3.45
C VAL A 428 -16.45 13.98 3.38
N ASN A 429 -15.79 13.90 2.24
CA ASN A 429 -14.57 14.66 1.96
C ASN A 429 -14.75 15.45 0.66
N LEU A 430 -14.95 16.77 0.82
CA LEU A 430 -14.98 17.76 -0.27
C LEU A 430 -13.85 18.78 -0.09
N SER A 431 -12.76 18.41 0.58
CA SER A 431 -11.64 19.33 0.82
C SER A 431 -11.08 19.84 -0.50
N GLY A 432 -10.80 21.14 -0.59
CA GLY A 432 -10.27 21.79 -1.78
C GLY A 432 -11.32 22.07 -2.86
N CYS A 433 -12.61 21.86 -2.58
CA CYS A 433 -13.71 22.32 -3.42
C CYS A 433 -14.05 23.78 -3.07
N SER A 434 -13.32 24.72 -3.65
CA SER A 434 -13.31 26.13 -3.27
C SER A 434 -14.64 26.87 -3.47
N LEU A 435 -15.52 26.36 -4.35
CA LEU A 435 -16.81 26.96 -4.68
C LEU A 435 -17.98 26.43 -3.82
N ILE A 436 -17.77 25.43 -2.96
CA ILE A 436 -18.80 24.92 -2.07
C ILE A 436 -19.14 25.97 -1.01
N SER A 437 -20.39 26.43 -1.02
CA SER A 437 -20.94 27.35 -0.01
C SER A 437 -22.18 26.79 0.71
N ASP A 438 -23.00 25.99 0.02
CA ASP A 438 -24.21 25.38 0.58
C ASP A 438 -23.97 23.93 0.99
N VAL A 439 -23.94 23.68 2.30
CA VAL A 439 -23.67 22.36 2.89
C VAL A 439 -24.91 21.74 3.54
N ARG A 440 -26.12 22.24 3.24
CA ARG A 440 -27.36 21.73 3.88
C ARG A 440 -27.58 20.23 3.71
N TYR A 441 -27.07 19.69 2.61
CA TYR A 441 -27.19 18.27 2.25
C TYR A 441 -26.24 17.36 3.04
N LEU A 442 -25.32 17.94 3.82
CA LEU A 442 -24.36 17.22 4.65
C LEU A 442 -24.83 17.05 6.11
N ALA A 443 -26.05 17.46 6.43
CA ALA A 443 -26.57 17.54 7.80
C ALA A 443 -26.72 16.20 8.56
N GLY A 444 -26.56 15.06 7.88
CA GLY A 444 -26.51 13.74 8.53
C GLY A 444 -25.09 13.20 8.75
N ALA A 445 -24.07 13.83 8.15
CA ALA A 445 -22.71 13.32 8.15
C ALA A 445 -22.02 13.51 9.51
N GLN A 446 -21.34 12.46 9.97
CA GLN A 446 -20.60 12.47 11.25
C GLN A 446 -19.14 12.90 11.08
N ASN A 447 -18.53 12.57 9.94
CA ASN A 447 -17.15 12.91 9.60
C ASN A 447 -17.13 13.75 8.34
N VAL A 448 -16.85 15.05 8.49
CA VAL A 448 -16.96 16.04 7.43
C VAL A 448 -15.61 16.73 7.25
N ASP A 449 -15.05 16.62 6.05
CA ASP A 449 -13.82 17.29 5.64
C ASP A 449 -14.13 18.29 4.51
N LEU A 450 -14.07 19.57 4.84
CA LEU A 450 -14.31 20.72 3.97
C LEU A 450 -13.10 21.67 4.02
N ARG A 451 -11.90 21.16 4.32
CA ARG A 451 -10.70 22.00 4.37
C ARG A 451 -10.49 22.69 3.02
N PHE A 452 -10.15 23.97 3.01
CA PHE A 452 -9.98 24.79 1.81
C PHE A 452 -11.25 24.91 0.93
N CYS A 453 -12.44 24.86 1.56
CA CYS A 453 -13.68 25.33 0.95
C CYS A 453 -13.80 26.85 1.16
N ASP A 454 -13.16 27.62 0.28
CA ASP A 454 -12.97 29.06 0.43
C ASP A 454 -14.28 29.87 0.44
N SER A 455 -15.33 29.35 -0.19
CA SER A 455 -16.66 29.98 -0.26
C SER A 455 -17.59 29.62 0.90
N LEU A 456 -17.16 28.78 1.84
CA LEU A 456 -17.98 28.32 2.96
C LEU A 456 -18.13 29.42 4.03
N GLU A 457 -19.38 29.81 4.28
CA GLU A 457 -19.73 30.83 5.28
C GLU A 457 -20.63 30.26 6.40
N ASP A 458 -21.58 29.38 6.04
CA ASP A 458 -22.58 28.84 6.96
C ASP A 458 -22.35 27.36 7.28
N VAL A 459 -22.08 27.07 8.55
CA VAL A 459 -21.86 25.72 9.07
C VAL A 459 -23.03 25.21 9.94
N ARG A 460 -24.13 25.97 10.05
CA ARG A 460 -25.32 25.54 10.82
C ARG A 460 -25.84 24.16 10.43
N PRO A 461 -25.82 23.73 9.15
CA PRO A 461 -26.24 22.39 8.80
C PRO A 461 -25.46 21.27 9.49
N LEU A 462 -24.22 21.51 9.90
CA LEU A 462 -23.35 20.52 10.53
C LEU A 462 -23.59 20.39 12.04
N ALA A 463 -24.37 21.29 12.65
CA ALA A 463 -24.46 21.47 14.10
C ALA A 463 -24.94 20.24 14.90
N GLN A 464 -25.76 19.39 14.28
CA GLN A 464 -26.39 18.26 14.97
C GLN A 464 -25.63 16.95 14.79
N SER A 465 -25.03 16.73 13.62
CA SER A 465 -24.46 15.42 13.24
C SER A 465 -22.95 15.36 13.30
N ALA A 466 -22.26 16.48 13.00
CA ALA A 466 -20.82 16.46 12.76
C ALA A 466 -20.04 16.28 14.06
N ARG A 467 -19.56 15.05 14.28
CA ARG A 467 -18.69 14.70 15.40
C ARG A 467 -17.23 15.05 15.10
N VAL A 468 -16.82 14.90 13.84
CA VAL A 468 -15.50 15.28 13.34
C VAL A 468 -15.71 16.26 12.18
N ALA A 469 -15.24 17.49 12.35
CA ALA A 469 -15.33 18.53 11.33
C ALA A 469 -13.95 19.12 11.05
N LYS A 470 -13.48 18.97 9.81
CA LYS A 470 -12.23 19.57 9.34
C LYS A 470 -12.56 20.70 8.38
N LEU A 471 -12.36 21.93 8.85
CA LEU A 471 -12.75 23.18 8.20
C LEU A 471 -11.53 24.10 8.00
N ALA A 472 -10.31 23.56 8.11
CA ALA A 472 -9.10 24.35 7.99
C ALA A 472 -9.02 25.06 6.63
N GLY A 473 -8.65 26.33 6.62
CA GLY A 473 -8.54 27.14 5.41
C GLY A 473 -9.88 27.63 4.85
N CYS A 474 -11.00 27.49 5.56
CA CYS A 474 -12.26 28.13 5.18
C CYS A 474 -12.19 29.64 5.44
N ILE A 475 -11.66 30.39 4.47
CA ILE A 475 -11.28 31.81 4.67
C ILE A 475 -12.45 32.76 4.98
N LYS A 476 -13.67 32.42 4.54
CA LYS A 476 -14.88 33.22 4.77
C LYS A 476 -15.67 32.80 6.02
N LEU A 477 -15.29 31.72 6.69
CA LEU A 477 -15.99 31.25 7.88
C LEU A 477 -15.74 32.23 9.04
N VAL A 478 -16.84 32.73 9.62
CA VAL A 478 -16.81 33.67 10.76
C VAL A 478 -17.47 33.04 11.98
N ASP A 479 -18.74 32.64 11.86
CA ASP A 479 -19.53 32.08 12.95
C ASP A 479 -19.29 30.56 13.06
N VAL A 480 -18.64 30.17 14.15
CA VAL A 480 -18.36 28.77 14.49
C VAL A 480 -19.24 28.25 15.63
N SER A 481 -20.14 29.08 16.15
CA SER A 481 -21.03 28.71 17.25
C SER A 481 -21.91 27.48 17.01
N PRO A 482 -22.33 27.16 15.76
CA PRO A 482 -23.12 25.95 15.52
C PRO A 482 -22.35 24.65 15.79
N LEU A 483 -21.02 24.67 15.80
CA LEU A 483 -20.16 23.48 15.93
C LEU A 483 -19.91 23.06 17.39
N THR A 484 -20.72 23.54 18.34
CA THR A 484 -20.57 23.28 19.78
C THR A 484 -20.59 21.78 20.14
N ASN A 485 -21.25 20.94 19.34
CA ASN A 485 -21.33 19.50 19.60
C ASN A 485 -20.21 18.68 18.93
N ALA A 486 -19.28 19.32 18.20
CA ALA A 486 -18.16 18.62 17.59
C ALA A 486 -17.23 18.04 18.65
N TYR A 487 -16.78 16.80 18.46
CA TYR A 487 -15.77 16.18 19.31
C TYR A 487 -14.35 16.57 18.85
N GLU A 488 -14.11 16.50 17.54
CA GLU A 488 -12.87 16.93 16.90
C GLU A 488 -13.17 18.02 15.88
N LEU A 489 -12.51 19.17 16.02
CA LEU A 489 -12.72 20.34 15.18
C LEU A 489 -11.38 20.94 14.75
N ASP A 490 -11.16 21.02 13.44
CA ASP A 490 -10.01 21.70 12.87
C ASP A 490 -10.46 22.96 12.13
N LEU A 491 -10.17 24.12 12.72
CA LEU A 491 -10.40 25.47 12.20
C LEU A 491 -9.08 26.17 11.85
N SER A 492 -8.00 25.42 11.60
CA SER A 492 -6.70 26.01 11.30
C SER A 492 -6.76 26.90 10.05
N TYR A 493 -6.02 28.01 10.01
CA TYR A 493 -5.98 28.94 8.89
C TYR A 493 -7.35 29.54 8.53
N CYS A 494 -8.23 29.74 9.51
CA CYS A 494 -9.48 30.49 9.34
C CYS A 494 -9.29 31.94 9.82
N PRO A 495 -8.86 32.89 8.95
CA PRO A 495 -8.46 34.24 9.33
C PRO A 495 -9.59 35.11 9.88
N SER A 496 -10.84 34.73 9.63
CA SER A 496 -12.02 35.52 9.98
C SER A 496 -12.67 35.08 11.30
N VAL A 497 -12.28 33.93 11.86
CA VAL A 497 -12.79 33.42 13.15
C VAL A 497 -12.18 34.21 14.31
N GLU A 498 -13.04 34.75 15.16
CA GLU A 498 -12.67 35.55 16.34
C GLU A 498 -13.32 35.00 17.62
N ASP A 499 -14.65 34.85 17.62
CA ASP A 499 -15.39 34.31 18.76
C ASP A 499 -15.38 32.78 18.76
N VAL A 500 -14.76 32.20 19.78
CA VAL A 500 -14.64 30.75 20.00
C VAL A 500 -15.33 30.31 21.29
N SER A 501 -16.14 31.18 21.90
CA SER A 501 -16.77 30.94 23.21
C SER A 501 -17.69 29.72 23.23
N ALA A 502 -18.36 29.44 22.12
CA ALA A 502 -19.25 28.30 21.94
C ALA A 502 -18.54 26.93 21.83
N LEU A 503 -17.21 26.91 21.65
CA LEU A 503 -16.43 25.68 21.42
C LEU A 503 -15.91 25.03 22.72
N ALA A 504 -16.44 25.44 23.88
CA ALA A 504 -16.00 24.99 25.21
C ALA A 504 -16.12 23.47 25.45
N THR A 505 -16.99 22.80 24.69
CA THR A 505 -17.32 21.37 24.79
C THR A 505 -16.49 20.48 23.87
N VAL A 506 -15.74 21.06 22.93
CA VAL A 506 -14.93 20.31 21.97
C VAL A 506 -13.77 19.60 22.68
N HIS A 507 -13.54 18.32 22.37
CA HIS A 507 -12.43 17.57 22.97
C HIS A 507 -11.08 17.94 22.33
N THR A 508 -11.02 17.90 21.00
CA THR A 508 -9.82 18.19 20.20
C THR A 508 -10.07 19.36 19.28
N LEU A 509 -9.37 20.47 19.48
CA LEU A 509 -9.57 21.71 18.74
C LEU A 509 -8.25 22.24 18.17
N SER A 510 -8.22 22.51 16.87
CA SER A 510 -7.13 23.25 16.24
C SER A 510 -7.62 24.60 15.73
N LEU A 511 -6.99 25.67 16.19
CA LEU A 511 -7.16 27.07 15.77
C LEU A 511 -5.83 27.61 15.24
N ARG A 512 -4.98 26.74 14.69
CA ARG A 512 -3.64 27.11 14.23
C ARG A 512 -3.73 28.23 13.19
N HIS A 513 -2.92 29.28 13.31
CA HIS A 513 -2.92 30.44 12.42
C HIS A 513 -4.31 31.11 12.27
N CYS A 514 -5.02 31.28 13.38
CA CYS A 514 -6.24 32.10 13.47
C CYS A 514 -5.91 33.48 14.09
N PRO A 515 -5.47 34.48 13.31
CA PRO A 515 -4.90 35.73 13.81
C PRO A 515 -5.87 36.62 14.59
N LYS A 516 -7.19 36.45 14.45
CA LYS A 516 -8.18 37.26 15.18
C LYS A 516 -8.57 36.69 16.54
N VAL A 517 -8.25 35.43 16.81
CA VAL A 517 -8.57 34.79 18.10
C VAL A 517 -7.73 35.44 19.21
N ARG A 518 -8.43 36.04 20.18
CA ARG A 518 -7.84 36.72 21.35
C ARG A 518 -8.30 36.11 22.67
N ASN A 519 -9.61 35.90 22.82
CA ASN A 519 -10.19 35.37 24.04
C ASN A 519 -10.38 33.86 23.92
N VAL A 520 -9.60 33.11 24.69
CA VAL A 520 -9.64 31.65 24.76
C VAL A 520 -10.16 31.14 26.11
N SER A 521 -10.74 32.01 26.94
CA SER A 521 -11.17 31.67 28.31
C SER A 521 -12.17 30.51 28.36
N ALA A 522 -13.06 30.42 27.37
CA ALA A 522 -14.06 29.36 27.26
C ALA A 522 -13.45 27.98 26.94
N LEU A 523 -12.23 27.93 26.40
CA LEU A 523 -11.58 26.70 25.94
C LEU A 523 -10.86 25.93 27.07
N ALA A 524 -11.06 26.33 28.33
CA ALA A 524 -10.40 25.75 29.50
C ALA A 524 -10.64 24.25 29.71
N ARG A 525 -11.68 23.69 29.08
CA ARG A 525 -12.08 22.27 29.18
C ARG A 525 -11.67 21.42 27.98
N VAL A 526 -11.10 22.03 26.93
CA VAL A 526 -10.60 21.31 25.76
C VAL A 526 -9.43 20.43 26.19
N HIS A 527 -9.41 19.17 25.75
CA HIS A 527 -8.34 18.24 26.11
C HIS A 527 -7.07 18.50 25.29
N THR A 528 -7.20 18.54 23.97
CA THR A 528 -6.10 18.80 23.03
C THR A 528 -6.38 20.08 22.26
N LEU A 529 -5.57 21.12 22.47
CA LEU A 529 -5.77 22.45 21.93
C LEU A 529 -4.53 22.95 21.19
N ASN A 530 -4.69 23.27 19.91
CA ASN A 530 -3.64 23.88 19.10
C ASN A 530 -3.98 25.34 18.78
N LEU A 531 -3.23 26.26 19.38
CA LEU A 531 -3.33 27.71 19.18
C LEU A 531 -2.08 28.28 18.48
N SER A 532 -1.27 27.42 17.86
CA SER A 532 -0.01 27.84 17.23
C SER A 532 -0.27 28.92 16.18
N GLY A 533 0.53 29.99 16.16
CA GLY A 533 0.37 31.08 15.19
C GLY A 533 -0.83 32.00 15.46
N CYS A 534 -1.51 31.89 16.61
CA CYS A 534 -2.49 32.87 17.06
C CYS A 534 -1.77 34.13 17.58
N VAL A 535 -1.39 35.01 16.65
CA VAL A 535 -0.51 36.17 16.91
C VAL A 535 -1.11 37.24 17.83
N GLN A 536 -2.42 37.26 18.07
CA GLN A 536 -3.07 38.24 18.95
C GLN A 536 -3.32 37.71 20.38
N LEU A 537 -2.88 36.49 20.68
CA LEU A 537 -3.11 35.85 21.98
C LEU A 537 -2.16 36.40 23.05
N GLU A 538 -2.72 36.93 24.15
CA GLU A 538 -1.98 37.54 25.26
C GLU A 538 -2.20 36.77 26.58
N ASP A 539 -3.47 36.52 26.93
CA ASP A 539 -3.85 35.81 28.17
C ASP A 539 -4.28 34.36 27.89
N VAL A 540 -3.55 33.42 28.50
CA VAL A 540 -3.81 31.97 28.43
C VAL A 540 -4.08 31.36 29.81
N SER A 541 -4.27 32.18 30.85
CA SER A 541 -4.39 31.74 32.24
C SER A 541 -5.53 30.74 32.47
N ALA A 542 -6.63 30.88 31.72
CA ALA A 542 -7.76 29.97 31.75
C ALA A 542 -7.42 28.54 31.28
N LEU A 543 -6.39 28.36 30.46
CA LEU A 543 -6.00 27.08 29.86
C LEU A 543 -5.16 26.20 30.80
N ARG A 544 -5.14 26.51 32.10
CA ARG A 544 -4.27 25.89 33.11
C ARG A 544 -4.33 24.36 33.20
N ASN A 545 -5.43 23.74 32.75
CA ASN A 545 -5.72 22.31 32.89
C ASN A 545 -5.90 21.59 31.55
N VAL A 546 -5.62 22.24 30.42
CA VAL A 546 -5.65 21.61 29.10
C VAL A 546 -4.56 20.52 29.05
N HIS A 547 -4.87 19.31 28.55
CA HIS A 547 -3.91 18.20 28.59
C HIS A 547 -2.72 18.42 27.64
N GLU A 548 -3.02 18.73 26.38
CA GLU A 548 -2.05 19.03 25.34
C GLU A 548 -2.32 20.40 24.77
N LEU A 549 -1.33 21.29 24.87
CA LEU A 549 -1.47 22.69 24.49
C LEU A 549 -0.29 23.12 23.61
N ASN A 550 -0.60 23.53 22.38
CA ASN A 550 0.38 24.11 21.47
C ASN A 550 0.17 25.63 21.37
N LEU A 551 1.17 26.39 21.83
CA LEU A 551 1.26 27.84 21.83
C LEU A 551 2.51 28.31 21.04
N SER A 552 2.95 27.53 20.05
CA SER A 552 4.10 27.88 19.21
C SER A 552 3.79 29.07 18.30
N ASP A 553 4.76 29.97 18.08
CA ASP A 553 4.58 31.16 17.23
C ASP A 553 3.43 32.11 17.68
N CYS A 554 3.19 32.21 18.99
CA CYS A 554 2.26 33.16 19.63
C CYS A 554 3.02 34.42 20.07
N CYS A 555 3.24 35.35 19.14
CA CYS A 555 4.17 36.47 19.35
C CYS A 555 3.84 37.40 20.52
N LYS A 556 2.58 37.51 20.95
CA LYS A 556 2.18 38.40 22.06
C LYS A 556 2.16 37.75 23.45
N LEU A 557 2.47 36.46 23.53
CA LEU A 557 2.45 35.73 24.79
C LEU A 557 3.63 36.15 25.69
N THR A 558 3.34 36.57 26.91
CA THR A 558 4.36 37.08 27.85
C THR A 558 4.50 36.25 29.13
N ASP A 559 3.46 35.54 29.57
CA ASP A 559 3.50 34.70 30.77
C ASP A 559 2.72 33.39 30.54
N VAL A 560 3.34 32.28 30.96
CA VAL A 560 2.78 30.93 30.90
C VAL A 560 2.83 30.23 32.25
N SER A 561 3.31 30.89 33.31
CA SER A 561 3.54 30.28 34.62
C SER A 561 2.29 29.67 35.27
N MET A 562 1.11 30.06 34.80
CA MET A 562 -0.20 29.58 35.24
C MET A 562 -0.56 28.19 34.68
N LEU A 563 0.10 27.71 33.62
CA LEU A 563 -0.20 26.48 32.87
C LEU A 563 0.24 25.19 33.57
N THR A 564 -0.05 25.10 34.86
CA THR A 564 0.58 24.12 35.76
C THR A 564 -0.04 22.72 35.73
N GLY A 565 -1.22 22.57 35.13
CA GLY A 565 -1.90 21.29 34.93
C GLY A 565 -1.76 20.74 33.51
N VAL A 566 -1.00 21.41 32.63
CA VAL A 566 -0.73 20.95 31.26
C VAL A 566 0.24 19.77 31.27
N ARG A 567 0.00 18.76 30.44
CA ARG A 567 0.90 17.59 30.33
C ARG A 567 1.94 17.77 29.23
N VAL A 568 1.49 18.26 28.07
CA VAL A 568 2.32 18.51 26.88
C VAL A 568 2.15 19.96 26.48
N LEU A 569 3.23 20.74 26.53
CA LEU A 569 3.25 22.15 26.18
C LEU A 569 4.27 22.40 25.07
N ASP A 570 3.82 22.96 23.94
CA ASP A 570 4.70 23.37 22.83
C ASP A 570 4.76 24.90 22.74
N LEU A 571 5.96 25.46 22.85
CA LEU A 571 6.25 26.90 22.87
C LEU A 571 7.32 27.28 21.85
N ARG A 572 7.62 26.40 20.88
CA ARG A 572 8.64 26.67 19.86
C ARG A 572 8.31 27.91 19.04
N TYR A 573 9.34 28.53 18.46
CA TYR A 573 9.20 29.69 17.56
C TYR A 573 8.59 30.96 18.18
N ASN A 574 8.39 31.01 19.50
CA ASN A 574 8.05 32.25 20.18
C ASN A 574 9.27 33.18 20.20
N LYS A 575 9.36 34.05 19.18
CA LYS A 575 10.50 34.98 18.98
C LYS A 575 10.64 36.02 20.11
N ASN A 576 9.53 36.32 20.80
CA ASN A 576 9.52 37.26 21.91
C ASN A 576 10.00 36.57 23.19
N ASN A 577 11.33 36.50 23.29
CA ASN A 577 12.13 35.99 24.38
C ASN A 577 12.06 36.91 25.62
N SER A 578 10.86 37.39 25.99
CA SER A 578 10.68 38.19 27.20
C SER A 578 11.20 37.40 28.40
N ASP A 579 11.95 38.04 29.29
CA ASP A 579 12.45 37.39 30.50
C ASP A 579 11.30 36.82 31.35
N ALA A 580 10.12 37.43 31.24
CA ALA A 580 8.86 36.93 31.80
C ALA A 580 8.50 35.53 31.25
N LEU A 581 8.53 35.31 29.93
CA LEU A 581 8.21 34.01 29.33
C LEU A 581 9.23 32.94 29.74
N LYS A 582 10.53 33.27 29.72
CA LYS A 582 11.59 32.36 30.20
C LYS A 582 11.41 32.00 31.68
N THR A 583 11.10 32.99 32.51
CA THR A 583 10.84 32.80 33.95
C THR A 583 9.60 31.92 34.16
N GLY A 584 8.55 32.13 33.37
CA GLY A 584 7.34 31.31 33.42
C GLY A 584 7.62 29.86 33.05
N ILE A 585 8.38 29.61 31.98
CA ILE A 585 8.79 28.26 31.57
C ILE A 585 9.63 27.59 32.67
N ALA A 586 10.56 28.30 33.31
CA ALA A 586 11.36 27.77 34.41
C ALA A 586 10.49 27.27 35.57
N LYS A 587 9.40 27.98 35.90
CA LYS A 587 8.44 27.57 36.94
C LYS A 587 7.63 26.33 36.55
N LEU A 588 7.42 26.08 35.25
CA LEU A 588 6.66 24.94 34.76
C LEU A 588 7.48 23.64 34.68
N ARG A 589 8.81 23.71 34.57
CA ARG A 589 9.68 22.51 34.39
C ARG A 589 9.50 21.43 35.47
N ALA A 590 9.10 21.81 36.68
CA ALA A 590 8.85 20.87 37.78
C ALA A 590 7.43 20.27 37.76
N ARG A 591 6.51 20.80 36.95
CA ARG A 591 5.07 20.48 36.98
C ARG A 591 4.53 19.95 35.65
N VAL A 592 5.10 20.39 34.52
CA VAL A 592 4.71 19.98 33.16
C VAL A 592 5.71 18.94 32.66
N PRO A 593 5.29 17.67 32.45
CA PRO A 593 6.18 16.59 32.06
C PRO A 593 6.92 16.81 30.74
N ILE A 594 6.26 17.41 29.74
CA ILE A 594 6.83 17.59 28.39
C ILE A 594 6.66 19.05 27.98
N ILE A 595 7.78 19.77 27.88
CA ILE A 595 7.85 21.13 27.32
C ILE A 595 8.77 21.11 26.10
N ARG A 596 8.23 21.51 24.94
CA ARG A 596 9.02 21.79 23.72
C ARG A 596 9.22 23.30 23.63
N GLN A 597 10.46 23.77 23.61
CA GLN A 597 10.82 25.19 23.62
C GLN A 597 11.73 25.53 22.45
#